data_AF-A0AAU6RPD2-F1
#
_entry.id   AF-A0AAU6RPD2-F1
#
_cell.length_a   1.000
_cell.length_b   1.000
_cell.length_c   1.000
_cell.angle_alpha   90.00
_cell.angle_beta   90.00
_cell.angle_gamma   90.00
#
_symmetry.space_group_name_H-M   'P 1'
#
loop_
_entity.id
_entity.type
_entity.pdbx_description
1 polymer ?
#
loop_
_entity_poly.entity_id
_entity_poly.type
_entity_poly.pdbx_seq_one_letter_code
_entity_poly.pdbx_strand_id
1 'polypeptide(L)' 'MSEEKTEVKRKFGFYHRKGEKIKIVFTDGKAITGTYLFAPQYEIIIETEDGREITIFKHAVKYVYVID' A
#
# COMPACT_ATOMS: atom_id res chain seq x y z
N MET A 1 -9.94 17.80 -36.79
CA MET A 1 -9.39 17.92 -35.43
C MET A 1 -9.99 16.78 -34.62
N SER A 2 -9.38 15.61 -34.70
CA SER A 2 -9.86 14.42 -33.99
C SER A 2 -9.56 14.61 -32.51
N GLU A 3 -10.57 14.65 -31.67
CA GLU A 3 -10.40 14.72 -30.22
C GLU A 3 -9.64 13.48 -29.74
N GLU A 4 -8.37 13.67 -29.38
CA GLU A 4 -7.59 12.66 -28.66
C GLU A 4 -8.26 12.46 -27.30
N LYS A 5 -9.10 11.43 -27.19
CA LYS A 5 -9.54 10.90 -25.90
C LYS A 5 -8.30 10.38 -25.18
N THR A 6 -7.73 11.22 -24.32
CA THR A 6 -6.71 10.78 -23.37
C THR A 6 -7.40 9.82 -22.41
N GLU A 7 -7.30 8.51 -22.68
CA GLU A 7 -7.68 7.48 -21.72
C GLU A 7 -6.79 7.65 -20.49
N VAL A 8 -7.30 8.35 -19.48
CA VAL A 8 -6.70 8.36 -18.15
C VAL A 8 -6.82 6.94 -17.62
N LYS A 9 -5.79 6.10 -17.87
CA LYS A 9 -5.66 4.78 -17.27
C LYS A 9 -5.89 4.96 -15.78
N ARG A 10 -7.05 4.52 -15.29
CA ARG A 10 -7.34 4.49 -13.85
C ARG A 10 -6.20 3.69 -13.23
N LYS A 11 -5.39 4.41 -12.46
CA LYS A 11 -4.22 3.89 -11.77
C LYS A 11 -4.72 3.12 -10.56
N PHE A 12 -5.17 1.89 -10.79
CA PHE A 12 -5.66 1.01 -9.74
C PHE A 12 -4.51 0.49 -8.88
N GLY A 13 -4.71 0.45 -7.56
CA GLY A 13 -3.80 -0.18 -6.61
C GLY A 13 -2.97 0.78 -5.75
N PHE A 14 -2.36 0.23 -4.70
CA PHE A 14 -1.54 0.96 -3.73
C PHE A 14 -0.24 1.52 -4.30
N TYR A 15 0.13 1.17 -5.53
CA TYR A 15 1.37 1.60 -6.18
C TYR A 15 1.60 3.11 -6.22
N HIS A 16 0.54 3.91 -6.24
CA HIS A 16 0.62 5.37 -6.30
C HIS A 16 0.65 6.06 -4.94
N ARG A 17 0.46 5.32 -3.85
CA ARG A 17 0.34 5.85 -2.49
C ARG A 17 1.66 5.84 -1.72
N LYS A 18 2.79 5.73 -2.42
CA LYS A 18 4.13 5.69 -1.81
C LYS A 18 4.34 6.94 -0.94
N GLY A 19 4.74 6.74 0.31
CA GLY A 19 4.90 7.79 1.30
C GLY A 19 3.66 8.09 2.14
N GLU A 20 2.49 7.52 1.82
CA GLU A 20 1.30 7.65 2.68
C GLU A 20 1.43 6.76 3.92
N LYS A 21 0.88 7.21 5.06
CA LYS A 21 0.71 6.35 6.24
C LYS A 21 -0.43 5.36 5.99
N ILE A 22 -0.13 4.10 6.18
CA ILE A 22 -1.08 3.00 5.95
C ILE A 22 -1.22 2.16 7.22
N LYS A 23 -2.42 1.61 7.41
CA LYS A 23 -2.67 0.57 8.40
C LYS A 23 -2.95 -0.74 7.71
N ILE A 24 -2.21 -1.77 8.12
CA ILE A 24 -2.34 -3.13 7.63
C ILE A 24 -2.94 -3.97 8.75
N VAL A 25 -4.06 -4.62 8.48
CA VAL A 25 -4.73 -5.52 9.43
C VAL A 25 -4.50 -6.95 8.97
N PHE A 26 -3.98 -7.77 9.87
CA PHE A 26 -3.64 -9.16 9.61
C PHE A 26 -4.85 -10.09 9.79
N THR A 27 -4.73 -11.31 9.28
CA THR A 27 -5.77 -12.36 9.41
C THR A 27 -5.99 -12.79 10.86
N ASP A 28 -4.98 -12.65 11.73
CA ASP A 28 -5.06 -12.91 13.17
C ASP A 28 -5.68 -11.76 13.98
N GLY A 29 -6.09 -10.67 13.31
CA GLY A 29 -6.70 -9.50 13.94
C GLY A 29 -5.69 -8.48 14.49
N LYS A 30 -4.39 -8.77 14.48
CA LYS A 30 -3.37 -7.75 14.79
C LYS A 30 -3.34 -6.70 13.68
N ALA A 31 -2.75 -5.55 13.99
CA ALA A 31 -2.54 -4.50 13.00
C ALA A 31 -1.17 -3.86 13.18
N ILE A 32 -0.61 -3.38 12.07
CA ILE A 32 0.60 -2.57 12.05
C ILE A 32 0.35 -1.30 11.25
N THR A 33 0.96 -0.21 11.69
CA THR A 33 0.93 1.08 11.02
C THR A 33 2.34 1.42 10.55
N GLY A 34 2.45 1.99 9.36
CA GLY A 34 3.72 2.50 8.86
C GLY A 34 3.55 3.29 7.57
N THR A 35 4.63 3.94 7.16
CA THR A 35 4.74 4.64 5.88
C THR A 35 4.91 3.61 4.77
N TYR A 36 4.06 3.66 3.74
CA TYR A 36 4.14 2.73 2.63
C TYR A 36 5.34 3.05 1.72
N LEU A 37 6.27 2.10 1.60
CA LEU A 37 7.46 2.25 0.75
C LEU A 37 7.25 1.69 -0.65
N PHE A 38 6.85 0.42 -0.75
CA PHE A 38 6.61 -0.27 -2.02
C PHE A 38 5.90 -1.61 -1.78
N ALA A 39 5.19 -2.13 -2.78
CA ALA A 39 4.56 -3.46 -2.76
C ALA A 39 4.94 -4.26 -4.02
N PRO A 40 5.92 -5.17 -3.93
CA PRO A 40 6.14 -6.18 -4.96
C PRO A 40 4.96 -7.16 -5.06
N GLN A 41 5.11 -8.24 -5.83
CA GLN A 41 4.03 -9.16 -6.14
C GLN A 41 3.39 -9.78 -4.89
N TYR A 42 4.18 -10.18 -3.89
CA TYR A 42 3.70 -10.94 -2.73
C TYR A 42 3.90 -10.24 -1.39
N GLU A 43 4.60 -9.12 -1.38
CA GLU A 43 4.98 -8.40 -0.18
C GLU A 43 4.46 -6.96 -0.19
N ILE A 44 4.40 -6.39 1.00
CA ILE A 44 4.19 -4.97 1.27
C ILE A 44 5.33 -4.55 2.19
N ILE A 45 6.07 -3.53 1.79
CA ILE A 45 7.20 -2.99 2.54
C ILE A 45 6.75 -1.66 3.14
N ILE A 46 6.88 -1.55 4.45
CA ILE A 46 6.57 -0.32 5.20
C ILE A 46 7.76 0.11 6.05
N GLU A 47 7.82 1.40 6.35
CA GLU A 47 8.67 1.96 7.39
C GLU A 47 7.81 2.25 8.62
N THR A 48 8.22 1.74 9.78
CA THR A 48 7.57 2.04 11.07
C THR A 48 7.96 3.42 11.58
N GLU A 49 7.22 3.96 12.55
CA GLU A 49 7.54 5.26 13.16
C GLU A 49 8.92 5.27 13.84
N ASP A 50 9.41 4.10 14.26
CA ASP A 50 10.75 3.91 14.83
C ASP A 50 11.87 3.83 13.76
N GLY A 51 11.54 4.05 12.48
CA GLY A 51 12.49 4.01 11.37
C GLY A 51 12.92 2.60 10.93
N ARG A 52 12.22 1.56 11.39
CA ARG A 52 12.50 0.18 10.95
C ARG A 52 11.70 -0.17 9.71
N GLU A 53 12.37 -0.74 8.71
CA GLU A 53 11.72 -1.34 7.55
C GLU A 53 11.18 -2.74 7.88
N ILE A 54 9.93 -2.99 7.52
CA ILE A 54 9.25 -4.27 7.74
C ILE A 54 8.66 -4.78 6.44
N THR A 55 8.94 -6.05 6.15
CA THR A 55 8.37 -6.79 5.03
C THR A 55 7.19 -7.62 5.50
N ILE A 56 6.03 -7.41 4.88
CA ILE A 56 4.77 -8.07 5.20
C ILE A 56 4.32 -8.91 4.01
N PHE A 57 4.12 -10.21 4.20
CA PHE A 57 3.58 -11.07 3.15
C PHE A 57 2.06 -10.93 3.03
N LYS A 58 1.57 -10.76 1.80
CA LYS A 58 0.14 -10.52 1.49
C LYS A 58 -0.79 -11.64 1.96
N HIS A 59 -0.31 -12.88 2.09
CA HIS A 59 -1.13 -13.99 2.61
C HIS A 59 -1.54 -13.79 4.08
N ALA A 60 -0.78 -13.01 4.85
CA ALA A 60 -1.09 -12.69 6.24
C ALA A 60 -2.01 -11.47 6.37
N VAL A 61 -2.28 -10.75 5.27
CA VAL A 61 -3.04 -9.50 5.27
C VAL A 61 -4.51 -9.79 5.04
N LYS A 62 -5.38 -9.27 5.92
CA LYS A 62 -6.83 -9.28 5.74
C LYS A 62 -7.29 -8.09 4.91
N TYR A 63 -6.83 -6.89 5.26
CA TYR A 63 -7.08 -5.66 4.50
C TYR A 63 -6.05 -4.58 4.83
N VAL A 64 -5.96 -3.58 3.95
CA VAL A 64 -5.09 -2.40 4.10
C VAL A 64 -5.89 -1.15 3.78
N TYR A 65 -5.66 -0.08 4.53
CA TYR A 65 -6.26 1.23 4.27
C TYR A 65 -5.28 2.35 4.63
N VAL A 66 -5.56 3.54 4.11
CA VAL A 66 -4.77 4.75 4.36
C VAL A 66 -5.35 5.47 5.55
N ILE A 67 -4.46 5.97 6.41
CA ILE A 67 -4.82 6.80 7.54
C ILE A 67 -4.83 8.25 7.02
N ASP A 68 -6.02 8.84 6.91
CA ASP A 68 -6.20 10.28 6.65
C ASP A 68 -5.66 11.13 7.82
#